data_AF-A0A8J4YC58-F1
#
_entry.id   AF-A0A8J4YC58-F1
#
_cell.length_a   1.000
_cell.length_b   1.000
_cell.length_c   1.000
_cell.angle_alpha   90.00
_cell.angle_beta   90.00
_cell.angle_gamma   90.00
#
_symmetry.space_group_name_H-M   'P 1'
#
loop_
_entity.id
_entity.type
_entity.pdbx_description
1 polymer ?
#
loop_
_entity_poly.entity_id
_entity_poly.type
_entity_poly.pdbx_seq_one_letter_code
_entity_poly.pdbx_strand_id
1 'polypeptide(L)'
;MLPKHANEKRNASAVRRKFTSGTYSDHMVLLKAFQAWQKACTEGWERGWCERNYISGAAMEMIHGMRSQVLAQLRGAGFVRARGPGDIRDVNSNSDNWAMVKAALVSGMYPNLIRVDRDQSQLRTQKESKVRLHPTSSLLDMGSSGGVNTSLASAHRSLVASLQSDWLVYDEMVRIGVVAHVRTVTLVSPLTVLLMAGPMRLPLDALSEPSSHNSGDCSSDSESEERPVGLSCLVRIDSWIQFLGDPQAAHLALQLRHKLHALVLRRLRAPNKPLTQADEDVVRVMGAALGQEEQSLNMIQPAGVGQRPRPLYPHSHPHG
;
A
#
# COMPACT_ATOMS: atom_id res chain seq x y z
N MET A 1 -6.83 -27.60 -3.30
CA MET A 1 -5.63 -28.24 -3.91
C MET A 1 -4.80 -27.15 -4.59
N LEU A 2 -3.48 -27.14 -4.42
CA LEU A 2 -2.60 -26.24 -5.17
C LEU A 2 -2.60 -26.64 -6.66
N PRO A 3 -2.69 -25.70 -7.61
CA PRO A 3 -2.68 -26.02 -9.05
C PRO A 3 -1.39 -26.77 -9.45
N LYS A 4 -1.52 -28.01 -9.93
CA LYS A 4 -0.39 -28.83 -10.36
C LYS A 4 -0.18 -28.73 -11.86
N HIS A 5 -1.26 -28.66 -12.63
CA HIS A 5 -1.22 -28.64 -14.09
C HIS A 5 -1.24 -27.21 -14.65
N ALA A 6 -0.70 -27.03 -15.86
CA ALA A 6 -0.64 -25.71 -16.52
C ALA A 6 -2.04 -25.08 -16.72
N ASN A 7 -3.04 -25.89 -17.04
CA ASN A 7 -4.41 -25.43 -17.19
C ASN A 7 -4.99 -24.92 -15.86
N GLU A 8 -4.76 -25.64 -14.76
CA GLU A 8 -5.18 -25.21 -13.42
C GLU A 8 -4.48 -23.93 -12.97
N LYS A 9 -3.19 -23.75 -13.32
CA LYS A 9 -2.46 -22.51 -13.05
C LYS A 9 -3.09 -21.34 -13.79
N ARG A 10 -3.46 -21.51 -15.07
CA ARG A 10 -4.16 -20.49 -15.86
C ARG A 10 -5.53 -20.15 -15.26
N ASN A 11 -6.29 -21.15 -14.83
CA ASN A 11 -7.58 -20.95 -14.18
C ASN A 11 -7.44 -20.24 -12.84
N ALA A 12 -6.43 -20.58 -12.03
CA ALA A 12 -6.14 -19.90 -10.78
C ALA A 12 -5.79 -18.42 -10.99
N SER A 13 -4.99 -18.10 -12.01
CA SER A 13 -4.73 -16.70 -12.40
C SER A 13 -6.02 -16.00 -12.85
N ALA A 14 -6.86 -16.67 -13.64
CA ALA A 14 -8.14 -16.10 -14.07
C ALA A 14 -9.11 -15.83 -12.90
N VAL A 15 -9.14 -16.71 -11.90
CA VAL A 15 -9.89 -16.49 -10.65
C VAL A 15 -9.31 -15.31 -9.87
N ARG A 16 -7.98 -15.23 -9.74
CA ARG A 16 -7.30 -14.15 -9.01
C ARG A 16 -7.71 -12.76 -9.53
N ARG A 17 -7.85 -12.62 -10.86
CA ARG A 17 -8.31 -11.38 -11.51
C ARG A 17 -9.68 -10.88 -11.01
N LYS A 18 -10.55 -11.77 -10.53
CA LYS A 18 -11.87 -11.39 -9.99
C LYS A 18 -11.77 -10.59 -8.69
N PHE A 19 -10.64 -10.67 -7.99
CA PHE A 19 -10.43 -10.06 -6.68
C PHE A 19 -9.60 -8.77 -6.73
N THR A 20 -9.17 -8.32 -7.92
CA THR A 20 -8.27 -7.14 -8.03
C THR A 20 -8.99 -5.82 -7.79
N SER A 21 -10.29 -5.76 -8.08
CA SER A 21 -11.11 -4.55 -8.07
C SER A 21 -10.48 -3.38 -8.86
N GLY A 22 -9.60 -3.67 -9.82
CA GLY A 22 -8.88 -2.66 -10.61
C GLY A 22 -7.84 -1.82 -9.82
N THR A 23 -7.50 -2.20 -8.59
CA THR A 23 -6.75 -1.33 -7.66
C THR A 23 -5.21 -1.41 -7.76
N TYR A 24 -4.67 -2.17 -8.73
CA TYR A 24 -3.23 -2.47 -8.82
C TYR A 24 -2.62 -2.90 -7.47
N SER A 25 -3.30 -3.82 -6.77
CA SER A 25 -2.93 -4.28 -5.44
C SER A 25 -3.15 -5.78 -5.22
N ASP A 26 -2.07 -6.49 -4.94
CA ASP A 26 -2.13 -7.88 -4.46
C ASP A 26 -2.72 -7.96 -3.05
N HIS A 27 -2.51 -6.95 -2.20
CA HIS A 27 -3.14 -6.88 -0.88
C HIS A 27 -4.67 -6.79 -0.99
N MET A 28 -5.20 -6.07 -1.98
CA MET A 28 -6.63 -6.06 -2.27
C MET A 28 -7.16 -7.44 -2.66
N VAL A 29 -6.41 -8.16 -3.51
CA VAL A 29 -6.76 -9.54 -3.89
C VAL A 29 -6.87 -10.43 -2.66
N LEU A 30 -5.89 -10.36 -1.74
CA LEU A 30 -5.90 -11.13 -0.50
C LEU A 30 -7.08 -10.74 0.40
N LEU A 31 -7.35 -9.45 0.55
CA LEU A 31 -8.47 -8.93 1.34
C LEU A 31 -9.81 -9.42 0.80
N LYS A 32 -10.04 -9.28 -0.51
CA LYS A 32 -11.30 -9.70 -1.16
C LYS A 32 -11.49 -11.21 -1.13
N ALA A 33 -10.41 -11.98 -1.31
CA ALA A 33 -10.46 -13.42 -1.15
C ALA A 33 -10.84 -13.82 0.29
N PHE A 34 -10.26 -13.18 1.30
CA PHE A 34 -10.59 -13.45 2.70
C PHE A 34 -12.04 -13.06 3.03
N GLN A 35 -12.51 -11.89 2.60
CA GLN A 35 -13.90 -11.45 2.80
C GLN A 35 -14.91 -12.40 2.12
N ALA A 36 -14.63 -12.83 0.89
CA ALA A 36 -15.47 -13.78 0.17
C ALA A 36 -15.48 -15.16 0.83
N TRP A 37 -14.33 -15.63 1.34
CA TRP A 37 -14.24 -16.85 2.12
C TRP A 37 -15.07 -16.76 3.40
N GLN A 38 -14.97 -15.67 4.17
CA GLN A 38 -15.78 -15.48 5.37
C GLN A 38 -17.28 -15.51 5.07
N LYS A 39 -17.70 -14.91 3.95
CA LYS A 39 -19.10 -14.99 3.49
C LYS A 39 -19.51 -16.44 3.20
N ALA A 40 -18.68 -17.20 2.49
CA ALA A 40 -18.95 -18.61 2.21
C ALA A 40 -19.04 -19.48 3.48
N CYS A 41 -18.22 -19.19 4.51
CA CYS A 41 -18.35 -19.83 5.83
C CYS A 41 -19.69 -19.53 6.49
N THR A 42 -20.15 -18.27 6.45
CA THR A 42 -21.46 -17.93 7.02
C THR A 42 -22.64 -18.54 6.28
N GLU A 43 -22.45 -18.89 5.02
CA GLU A 43 -23.46 -19.51 4.16
C GLU A 43 -23.31 -21.05 4.09
N GLY A 44 -22.30 -21.63 4.74
CA GLY A 44 -22.11 -23.08 4.88
C GLY A 44 -21.61 -23.83 3.63
N TRP A 45 -20.95 -23.13 2.69
CA TRP A 45 -20.42 -23.74 1.45
C TRP A 45 -18.94 -23.43 1.20
N GLU A 46 -18.19 -23.14 2.26
CA GLU A 46 -16.78 -22.74 2.21
C GLU A 46 -15.87 -23.76 1.52
N ARG A 47 -16.13 -25.06 1.68
CA ARG A 47 -15.35 -26.12 1.01
C ARG A 47 -15.44 -25.99 -0.52
N GLY A 48 -16.65 -25.95 -1.04
CA GLY A 48 -16.90 -25.77 -2.47
C GLY A 48 -16.48 -24.39 -2.99
N TRP A 49 -16.47 -23.35 -2.14
CA TRP A 49 -15.87 -22.06 -2.49
C TRP A 49 -14.35 -22.16 -2.63
N CYS A 50 -13.67 -22.80 -1.68
CA CYS A 50 -12.21 -22.95 -1.68
C CYS A 50 -11.72 -23.75 -2.89
N GLU A 51 -12.41 -24.84 -3.22
CA GLU A 51 -12.11 -25.66 -4.40
C GLU A 51 -12.24 -24.86 -5.70
N ARG A 52 -13.37 -24.16 -5.89
CA ARG A 52 -13.62 -23.34 -7.10
C ARG A 52 -12.66 -22.17 -7.26
N ASN A 53 -12.08 -21.68 -6.16
CA ASN A 53 -11.18 -20.52 -6.18
C ASN A 53 -9.71 -20.85 -5.98
N TYR A 54 -9.33 -22.15 -5.93
CA TYR A 54 -7.95 -22.59 -5.69
C TYR A 54 -7.34 -22.06 -4.39
N ILE A 55 -8.16 -21.94 -3.34
CA ILE A 55 -7.76 -21.43 -2.04
C ILE A 55 -7.70 -22.57 -1.02
N SER A 56 -6.75 -22.48 -0.09
CA SER A 56 -6.64 -23.41 1.03
C SER A 56 -7.54 -22.94 2.17
N GLY A 57 -8.56 -23.74 2.52
CA GLY A 57 -9.41 -23.48 3.69
C GLY A 57 -8.61 -23.40 4.99
N ALA A 58 -7.68 -24.33 5.20
CA ALA A 58 -6.79 -24.34 6.36
C ALA A 58 -5.93 -23.07 6.46
N ALA A 59 -5.46 -22.52 5.33
CA ALA A 59 -4.72 -21.25 5.34
C ALA A 59 -5.62 -20.07 5.73
N MET A 60 -6.87 -20.05 5.25
CA MET A 60 -7.83 -19.01 5.61
C MET A 60 -8.22 -19.07 7.10
N GLU A 61 -8.41 -20.27 7.66
CA GLU A 61 -8.63 -20.48 9.09
C GLU A 61 -7.44 -19.98 9.91
N MET A 62 -6.21 -20.29 9.49
CA MET A 62 -4.98 -19.79 10.11
C MET A 62 -4.93 -18.25 10.10
N ILE A 63 -5.23 -17.62 8.95
CA ILE A 63 -5.28 -16.15 8.82
C ILE A 63 -6.34 -15.56 9.77
N HIS A 64 -7.52 -16.18 9.87
CA HIS A 64 -8.57 -15.76 10.79
C HIS A 64 -8.12 -15.84 12.26
N GLY A 65 -7.45 -16.93 12.64
CA GLY A 65 -6.86 -17.10 13.96
C GLY A 65 -5.81 -16.03 14.26
N MET A 66 -4.87 -15.80 13.34
CA MET A 66 -3.83 -14.78 13.47
C MET A 66 -4.41 -13.37 13.62
N ARG A 67 -5.43 -13.03 12.83
CA ARG A 67 -6.15 -11.75 12.97
C ARG A 67 -6.74 -11.57 14.38
N SER A 68 -7.33 -12.63 14.93
CA SER A 68 -7.91 -12.62 16.27
C SER A 68 -6.83 -12.44 17.35
N GLN A 69 -5.68 -13.09 17.18
CA GLN A 69 -4.52 -12.93 18.07
C GLN A 69 -3.98 -11.49 18.04
N VAL A 70 -3.79 -10.90 16.85
CA VAL A 70 -3.34 -9.50 16.71
C VAL A 70 -4.31 -8.55 17.41
N LEU A 71 -5.62 -8.72 17.23
CA LEU A 71 -6.63 -7.91 17.92
C LEU A 71 -6.55 -8.07 19.45
N ALA A 72 -6.35 -9.30 19.94
CA ALA A 72 -6.19 -9.54 21.37
C ALA A 72 -4.95 -8.83 21.93
N GLN A 73 -3.82 -8.84 21.20
CA GLN A 73 -2.62 -8.10 21.58
C GLN A 73 -2.84 -6.59 21.60
N LEU A 74 -3.52 -6.03 20.58
CA LEU A 74 -3.86 -4.61 20.53
C LEU A 74 -4.79 -4.18 21.68
N ARG A 75 -5.70 -5.06 22.11
CA ARG A 75 -6.53 -4.84 23.31
C ARG A 75 -5.70 -4.89 24.59
N GLY A 76 -4.83 -5.89 24.73
CA GLY A 76 -3.93 -6.04 25.88
C GLY A 76 -2.99 -4.85 26.04
N ALA A 77 -2.50 -4.30 24.92
CA ALA A 77 -1.67 -3.10 24.89
C ALA A 77 -2.46 -1.78 25.04
N GLY A 78 -3.79 -1.83 25.10
CA GLY A 78 -4.65 -0.66 25.30
C GLY A 78 -4.98 0.16 24.05
N PHE A 79 -4.53 -0.24 22.86
CA PHE A 79 -4.82 0.45 21.59
C PHE A 79 -6.27 0.30 21.13
N VAL A 80 -6.93 -0.79 21.53
CA VAL A 80 -8.34 -1.05 21.24
C VAL A 80 -9.07 -1.29 22.56
N ARG A 81 -10.10 -0.49 22.84
CA ARG A 81 -10.89 -0.60 24.07
C ARG A 81 -12.07 -1.54 23.88
N ALA A 82 -12.57 -2.09 24.99
CA ALA A 82 -13.74 -2.97 24.96
C ALA A 82 -15.04 -2.19 24.70
N ARG A 83 -15.15 -0.98 25.25
CA ARG A 83 -16.31 -0.09 25.17
C ARG A 83 -15.89 1.38 25.23
N GLY A 84 -16.74 2.25 24.69
CA GLY A 84 -16.56 3.70 24.69
C GLY A 84 -15.56 4.18 23.62
N PRO A 85 -15.10 5.45 23.71
CA PRO A 85 -14.16 6.02 22.75
C PRO A 85 -12.93 5.14 22.55
N GLY A 86 -12.64 4.79 21.30
CA GLY A 86 -11.54 3.89 20.94
C GLY A 86 -11.90 2.40 21.01
N ASP A 87 -13.20 2.06 21.02
CA ASP A 87 -13.65 0.70 20.80
C ASP A 87 -13.39 0.22 19.36
N ILE A 88 -13.70 -1.04 19.08
CA ILE A 88 -13.46 -1.63 17.76
C ILE A 88 -14.20 -0.91 16.61
N ARG A 89 -15.34 -0.26 16.88
CA ARG A 89 -16.09 0.48 15.86
C ARG A 89 -15.37 1.78 15.55
N ASP A 90 -14.95 2.50 16.59
CA ASP A 90 -14.28 3.80 16.45
C ASP A 90 -12.95 3.67 15.70
N VAL A 91 -12.12 2.68 16.06
CA VAL A 91 -10.82 2.46 15.42
C VAL A 91 -10.92 1.94 13.97
N ASN A 92 -12.11 1.51 13.52
CA ASN A 92 -12.37 1.11 12.14
C ASN A 92 -13.10 2.20 11.32
N SER A 93 -13.24 3.42 11.83
CA SER A 93 -13.88 4.54 11.12
C SER A 93 -13.28 4.82 9.74
N ASN A 94 -11.97 4.59 9.57
CA ASN A 94 -11.26 4.76 8.29
C ASN A 94 -11.07 3.46 7.51
N SER A 95 -11.65 2.34 7.95
CA SER A 95 -11.39 1.02 7.34
C SER A 95 -11.88 0.89 5.90
N ASP A 96 -12.83 1.72 5.47
CA ASP A 96 -13.29 1.74 4.08
C ASP A 96 -12.48 2.67 3.17
N ASN A 97 -11.67 3.57 3.72
CA ASN A 97 -10.79 4.45 2.94
C ASN A 97 -9.53 3.68 2.52
N TRP A 98 -9.43 3.34 1.24
CA TRP A 98 -8.34 2.51 0.71
C TRP A 98 -6.99 3.23 0.76
N ALA A 99 -6.99 4.55 0.59
CA ALA A 99 -5.79 5.37 0.73
C ALA A 99 -5.21 5.28 2.15
N MET A 100 -6.07 5.31 3.17
CA MET A 100 -5.68 5.11 4.57
C MET A 100 -5.13 3.71 4.84
N VAL A 101 -5.71 2.68 4.22
CA VAL A 101 -5.19 1.30 4.34
C VAL A 101 -3.82 1.17 3.65
N LYS A 102 -3.63 1.78 2.48
CA LYS A 102 -2.33 1.84 1.80
C LYS A 102 -1.28 2.60 2.61
N ALA A 103 -1.66 3.69 3.28
CA ALA A 103 -0.78 4.37 4.22
C ALA A 103 -0.30 3.44 5.35
N ALA A 104 -1.22 2.67 5.95
CA ALA A 104 -0.85 1.67 6.95
C ALA A 104 0.07 0.57 6.39
N LEU A 105 -0.15 0.12 5.15
CA LEU A 105 0.75 -0.82 4.46
C LEU A 105 2.15 -0.22 4.29
N VAL A 106 2.26 1.02 3.81
CA VAL A 106 3.56 1.69 3.64
C VAL A 106 4.30 1.83 4.97
N SER A 107 3.62 2.24 6.05
CA SER A 107 4.27 2.32 7.37
C SER A 107 4.72 0.97 7.91
N GLY A 108 3.97 -0.11 7.65
CA GLY A 108 4.33 -1.45 8.11
C GLY A 108 5.43 -2.13 7.27
N MET A 109 5.55 -1.75 6.00
CA MET A 109 6.45 -2.41 5.04
C MET A 109 7.68 -1.59 4.70
N TYR A 110 7.73 -0.29 5.00
CA TYR A 110 8.93 0.51 4.79
C TYR A 110 10.16 -0.16 5.47
N PRO A 111 11.30 -0.34 4.77
CA PRO A 111 11.72 0.33 3.52
C PRO A 111 11.42 -0.42 2.21
N ASN A 112 10.50 -1.39 2.19
CA ASN A 112 10.16 -2.17 1.00
C ASN A 112 9.33 -1.36 -0.02
N LEU A 113 9.98 -0.41 -0.68
CA LEU A 113 9.39 0.43 -1.71
C LEU A 113 10.03 0.19 -3.08
N ILE A 114 9.25 0.42 -4.12
CA ILE A 114 9.66 0.40 -5.52
C ILE A 114 9.38 1.79 -6.10
N ARG A 115 10.37 2.34 -6.78
CA ARG A 115 10.23 3.52 -7.64
C ARG A 115 10.12 3.06 -9.08
N VAL A 116 9.13 3.61 -9.79
CA VAL A 116 8.96 3.42 -11.22
C VAL A 116 9.90 4.38 -11.94
N ASP A 117 10.73 3.82 -12.81
CA ASP A 117 11.64 4.56 -13.68
C ASP A 117 11.09 4.45 -15.10
N ARG A 118 10.39 5.50 -15.55
CA ARG A 118 9.71 5.50 -16.85
C ARG A 118 10.70 5.66 -18.00
N ASP A 119 11.76 6.43 -17.78
CA ASP A 119 12.81 6.69 -18.78
C ASP A 119 13.53 5.38 -19.14
N GLN A 120 13.85 4.55 -18.15
CA GLN A 120 14.45 3.23 -18.38
C GLN A 120 13.41 2.12 -18.55
N SER A 121 12.12 2.44 -18.38
CA SER A 121 11.02 1.47 -18.30
C SER A 121 11.32 0.31 -17.35
N GLN A 122 11.83 0.63 -16.15
CA GLN A 122 12.20 -0.33 -15.12
C GLN A 122 11.48 -0.06 -13.79
N LEU A 123 11.47 -1.07 -12.93
CA LEU A 123 11.16 -0.93 -11.52
C LEU A 123 12.46 -1.00 -10.72
N ARG A 124 12.64 -0.08 -9.77
CA ARG A 124 13.86 0.07 -8.98
C ARG A 124 13.52 0.05 -7.50
N THR A 125 14.42 -0.48 -6.68
CA THR A 125 14.34 -0.41 -5.22
C THR A 125 15.61 0.25 -4.70
N GLN A 126 15.69 0.49 -3.39
CA GLN A 126 16.92 0.99 -2.77
C GLN A 126 18.15 0.11 -3.04
N LYS A 127 17.96 -1.22 -3.09
CA LYS A 127 19.06 -2.21 -3.18
C LYS A 127 19.29 -2.75 -4.59
N GLU A 128 18.26 -2.72 -5.44
CA GLU A 128 18.28 -3.34 -6.77
C GLU A 128 17.87 -2.30 -7.81
N SER A 129 18.75 -2.04 -8.78
CA SER A 129 18.48 -1.13 -9.90
C SER A 129 17.47 -1.70 -10.90
N LYS A 130 17.15 -2.99 -10.81
CA LYS A 130 16.19 -3.65 -11.69
C LYS A 130 15.48 -4.78 -10.95
N VAL A 131 14.18 -4.62 -10.75
CA VAL A 131 13.31 -5.67 -10.21
C VAL A 131 12.16 -5.97 -11.17
N ARG A 132 11.62 -7.19 -11.08
CA ARG A 132 10.41 -7.59 -11.82
C ARG A 132 9.32 -7.97 -10.85
N LEU A 133 8.06 -7.83 -11.27
CA LEU A 133 6.97 -8.44 -10.51
C LEU A 133 7.10 -9.96 -10.59
N HIS A 134 6.83 -10.64 -9.47
CA HIS A 134 6.74 -12.09 -9.46
C HIS A 134 5.56 -12.55 -10.32
N PRO A 135 5.64 -13.70 -11.03
CA PRO A 135 4.56 -14.18 -11.92
C PRO A 135 3.19 -14.38 -11.26
N THR A 136 3.12 -14.40 -9.94
CA THR A 136 1.87 -14.52 -9.18
C THR A 136 1.21 -13.16 -8.88
N SER A 137 1.88 -12.04 -9.16
CA SER A 137 1.31 -10.72 -8.92
C SER A 137 0.20 -10.43 -9.92
N SER A 138 -0.94 -9.98 -9.41
CA SER A 138 -2.12 -9.62 -10.19
C SER A 138 -1.93 -8.34 -11.02
N LEU A 139 -0.90 -7.54 -10.72
CA LEU A 139 -0.56 -6.35 -11.49
C LEU A 139 -0.10 -6.69 -12.92
N LEU A 140 0.48 -7.88 -13.14
CA LEU A 140 0.86 -8.35 -14.47
C LEU A 140 -0.33 -8.47 -15.42
N ASP A 141 -1.50 -8.80 -14.88
CA ASP A 141 -2.74 -8.93 -15.65
C ASP A 141 -3.35 -7.57 -16.00
N MET A 142 -3.00 -6.50 -15.27
CA MET A 142 -3.50 -5.14 -15.48
C MET A 142 -2.73 -4.38 -16.57
N GLY A 143 -1.45 -4.69 -16.77
CA GLY A 143 -0.61 -4.07 -17.81
C GLY A 143 -0.70 -4.73 -19.19
N SER A 144 -1.42 -5.86 -19.27
CA SER A 144 -1.49 -6.71 -20.46
C SER A 144 -2.80 -6.46 -21.24
N SER A 145 -2.87 -5.36 -22.00
CA SER A 145 -3.95 -5.16 -22.98
C SER A 145 -3.68 -5.83 -24.35
N GLY A 146 -2.58 -6.59 -24.48
CA GLY A 146 -2.11 -7.14 -25.76
C GLY A 146 -2.23 -8.66 -25.87
N GLY A 147 -2.49 -9.14 -27.09
CA GLY A 147 -2.84 -10.52 -27.43
C GLY A 147 -1.79 -11.60 -27.13
N VAL A 148 -2.11 -12.82 -27.56
CA VAL A 148 -1.46 -14.11 -27.23
C VAL A 148 0.06 -14.19 -27.49
N ASN A 149 0.69 -13.19 -28.14
CA ASN A 149 2.07 -13.21 -28.61
C ASN A 149 2.98 -12.06 -28.09
N THR A 150 2.65 -11.43 -26.96
CA THR A 150 3.49 -10.36 -26.39
C THR A 150 4.67 -10.94 -25.57
N SER A 151 5.90 -10.52 -25.88
CA SER A 151 7.09 -10.93 -25.11
C SER A 151 7.04 -10.40 -23.67
N LEU A 152 7.66 -11.11 -22.72
CA LEU A 152 7.72 -10.69 -21.31
C LEU A 152 8.31 -9.28 -21.13
N ALA A 153 9.29 -8.91 -21.97
CA ALA A 153 9.90 -7.59 -21.94
C ALA A 153 8.95 -6.49 -22.45
N SER A 154 8.11 -6.80 -23.45
CA SER A 154 7.09 -5.87 -23.93
C SER A 154 5.96 -5.70 -22.91
N ALA A 155 5.48 -6.81 -22.32
CA ALA A 155 4.47 -6.78 -21.26
C ALA A 155 4.94 -5.97 -20.04
N HIS A 156 6.22 -6.11 -19.66
CA HIS A 156 6.80 -5.32 -18.57
C HIS A 156 6.82 -3.81 -18.88
N ARG A 157 7.23 -3.41 -20.09
CA ARG A 157 7.23 -2.00 -20.50
C ARG A 157 5.81 -1.42 -20.52
N SER A 158 4.85 -2.18 -21.06
CA SER A 158 3.42 -1.80 -21.06
C SER A 158 2.87 -1.63 -19.64
N LEU A 159 3.25 -2.53 -18.73
CA LEU A 159 2.90 -2.40 -17.31
C LEU A 159 3.49 -1.11 -16.73
N VAL A 160 4.80 -0.89 -16.84
CA VAL A 160 5.48 0.30 -16.30
C VAL A 160 4.86 1.58 -16.83
N ALA A 161 4.54 1.63 -18.13
CA ALA A 161 3.88 2.78 -18.75
C ALA A 161 2.45 3.01 -18.23
N SER A 162 1.71 1.95 -17.93
CA SER A 162 0.29 2.03 -17.51
C SER A 162 0.06 2.31 -16.03
N LEU A 163 1.10 2.24 -15.17
CA LEU A 163 0.97 2.58 -13.75
C LEU A 163 0.55 4.05 -13.57
N GLN A 164 -0.39 4.28 -12.66
CA GLN A 164 -0.95 5.61 -12.36
C GLN A 164 -0.11 6.43 -11.36
N SER A 165 0.85 5.78 -10.70
CA SER A 165 1.77 6.39 -9.74
C SER A 165 3.15 5.79 -9.92
N ASP A 166 4.17 6.52 -9.47
CA ASP A 166 5.56 6.09 -9.57
C ASP A 166 6.06 5.34 -8.33
N TRP A 167 5.16 5.00 -7.40
CA TRP A 167 5.51 4.32 -6.16
C TRP A 167 4.68 3.05 -5.94
N LEU A 168 5.37 1.97 -5.57
CA LEU A 168 4.73 0.75 -5.09
C LEU A 168 5.36 0.32 -3.77
N VAL A 169 4.58 -0.37 -2.95
CA VAL A 169 5.03 -1.08 -1.76
C VAL A 169 4.99 -2.58 -2.02
N TYR A 170 5.93 -3.35 -1.46
CA TYR A 170 5.98 -4.81 -1.58
C TYR A 170 6.26 -5.49 -0.24
N ASP A 171 5.91 -6.76 -0.15
CA ASP A 171 6.11 -7.57 1.06
C ASP A 171 7.49 -8.26 1.05
N GLU A 172 7.72 -9.13 0.07
CA GLU A 172 8.94 -9.91 -0.03
C GLU A 172 9.63 -9.75 -1.39
N MET A 173 10.96 -9.87 -1.38
CA MET A 173 11.78 -9.94 -2.58
C MET A 173 12.49 -11.29 -2.63
N VAL A 174 12.37 -11.98 -3.75
CA VAL A 174 13.01 -13.27 -4.01
C VAL A 174 13.86 -13.20 -5.26
N ARG A 175 15.01 -13.87 -5.27
CA ARG A 175 15.87 -13.94 -6.45
C ARG A 175 15.58 -15.21 -7.23
N ILE A 176 15.25 -15.07 -8.52
CA ILE A 176 15.02 -16.19 -9.43
C ILE A 176 16.06 -16.08 -10.55
N GLY A 177 17.08 -16.93 -10.49
CA GLY A 177 18.27 -16.80 -11.33
C GLY A 177 19.03 -15.50 -11.01
N VAL A 178 19.21 -14.64 -12.01
CA VAL A 178 19.94 -13.37 -11.86
C VAL A 178 19.04 -12.17 -11.58
N VAL A 179 17.71 -12.32 -11.66
CA VAL A 179 16.77 -11.20 -11.54
C VAL A 179 16.05 -11.27 -10.18
N ALA A 180 15.95 -10.12 -9.52
CA ALA A 180 15.13 -9.95 -8.32
C ALA A 180 13.65 -9.81 -8.70
N HIS A 181 12.80 -10.59 -8.03
CA HIS A 181 11.35 -10.58 -8.17
C HIS A 181 10.70 -10.14 -6.86
N VAL A 182 9.78 -9.19 -6.93
CA VAL A 182 8.99 -8.72 -5.79
C VAL A 182 7.62 -9.38 -5.77
N ARG A 183 7.13 -9.72 -4.58
CA ARG A 183 5.81 -10.32 -4.36
C ARG A 183 4.94 -9.46 -3.47
N THR A 184 3.64 -9.67 -3.62
CA THR A 184 2.58 -8.96 -2.91
C THR A 184 2.76 -7.45 -3.02
N VAL A 185 2.52 -6.94 -4.22
CA VAL A 185 2.82 -5.55 -4.57
C VAL A 185 1.54 -4.71 -4.56
N THR A 186 1.65 -3.45 -4.17
CA THR A 186 0.53 -2.49 -4.18
C THR A 186 0.99 -1.12 -4.64
N LEU A 187 0.30 -0.56 -5.63
CA LEU A 187 0.48 0.81 -6.09
C LEU A 187 0.04 1.79 -5.00
N VAL A 188 0.87 2.77 -4.69
CA VAL A 188 0.63 3.79 -3.66
C VAL A 188 0.91 5.18 -4.22
N SER A 189 0.32 6.21 -3.63
CA SER A 189 0.51 7.58 -4.10
C SER A 189 1.81 8.21 -3.56
N PRO A 190 2.36 9.25 -4.22
CA PRO A 190 3.53 9.98 -3.73
C PRO A 190 3.34 10.57 -2.32
N LEU A 191 2.19 11.20 -2.02
CA LEU A 191 1.90 11.73 -0.68
C LEU A 191 1.84 10.61 0.36
N THR A 192 1.35 9.42 0.00
CA THR A 192 1.37 8.27 0.91
C THR A 192 2.82 7.95 1.32
N VAL A 193 3.73 7.89 0.35
CA VAL A 193 5.15 7.64 0.63
C VAL A 193 5.75 8.81 1.43
N LEU A 194 5.49 10.05 1.02
CA LEU A 194 6.00 11.24 1.70
C LEU A 194 5.55 11.31 3.17
N LEU A 195 4.31 10.94 3.48
CA LEU A 195 3.79 10.98 4.85
C LEU A 195 4.24 9.78 5.71
N MET A 196 4.41 8.60 5.10
CA MET A 196 4.52 7.33 5.86
C MET A 196 5.92 6.68 5.82
N ALA A 197 6.73 6.96 4.81
CA ALA A 197 8.06 6.37 4.63
C ALA A 197 9.16 7.20 5.32
N GLY A 198 10.32 6.61 5.59
CA GLY A 198 11.49 7.34 6.10
C GLY A 198 11.45 7.64 7.61
N PRO A 199 12.51 8.26 8.13
CA PRO A 199 12.64 8.53 9.56
C PRO A 199 11.61 9.55 10.04
N MET A 200 11.24 9.40 11.31
CA MET A 200 10.24 10.27 11.94
C MET A 200 10.65 11.75 12.01
N ARG A 201 11.96 12.00 12.21
CA ARG A 201 12.60 13.31 12.14
C ARG A 201 13.40 13.35 10.85
N LEU A 202 13.08 14.29 9.98
CA LEU A 202 13.84 14.52 8.77
C LEU A 202 15.04 15.44 9.07
N PRO A 203 16.13 15.32 8.30
CA PRO A 203 17.24 16.27 8.32
C PRO A 203 16.80 17.72 8.04
N LEU A 204 17.60 18.71 8.46
CA LEU A 204 17.28 20.13 8.23
C LEU A 204 17.29 20.51 6.75
N ASP A 205 18.11 19.81 5.94
CA ASP A 205 18.22 19.93 4.49
C ASP A 205 17.17 19.09 3.73
N ALA A 206 16.21 18.48 4.44
CA ALA A 206 15.14 17.70 3.83
C ALA A 206 14.22 18.53 2.93
N LEU A 207 14.19 19.86 3.09
CA LEU A 207 13.50 20.78 2.18
C LEU A 207 14.54 21.71 1.56
N SER A 208 14.66 21.68 0.23
CA SER A 208 15.53 22.59 -0.51
C SER A 208 14.70 23.35 -1.54
N GLU A 209 14.55 24.66 -1.34
CA GLU A 209 13.98 25.59 -2.31
C GLU A 209 15.10 26.05 -3.28
N PRO A 210 14.80 26.38 -4.54
CA PRO A 210 15.77 27.02 -5.41
C PRO A 210 16.14 28.35 -4.78
N SER A 211 17.43 28.56 -4.58
CA SER A 211 17.91 29.90 -4.29
C SER A 211 17.53 30.81 -5.47
N SER A 212 16.73 31.84 -5.20
CA SER A 212 16.51 32.99 -6.10
C SER A 212 17.76 33.88 -6.18
N HIS A 213 18.97 33.30 -6.14
CA HIS A 213 20.22 34.03 -6.26
C HIS A 213 20.59 34.15 -7.74
N ASN A 214 20.01 35.16 -8.37
CA ASN A 214 20.68 35.85 -9.47
C ASN A 214 21.71 36.81 -8.85
N SER A 215 22.90 36.31 -8.55
CA SER A 215 24.09 37.14 -8.30
C SER A 215 25.25 36.37 -8.90
N GLY A 216 25.64 36.78 -10.11
CA GLY A 216 26.60 36.06 -10.93
C GLY A 216 27.94 35.87 -10.25
N ASP A 217 28.54 34.70 -10.46
CA ASP A 217 29.85 34.61 -11.09
C ASP A 217 30.14 33.19 -11.63
N CYS A 218 30.89 33.20 -12.73
CA CYS A 218 31.67 32.16 -13.41
C CYS A 218 31.51 30.63 -13.14
N SER A 219 31.27 29.93 -14.26
CA SER A 219 31.94 28.70 -14.74
C SER A 219 32.06 27.50 -13.79
N SER A 220 31.12 26.55 -13.90
CA SER A 220 31.43 25.15 -13.64
C SER A 220 30.55 24.22 -14.46
N ASP A 221 31.19 23.52 -15.39
CA ASP A 221 30.63 22.45 -16.23
C ASP A 221 30.23 21.28 -15.31
N SER A 222 28.93 21.15 -15.07
CA SER A 222 28.35 19.96 -14.46
C SER A 222 26.99 19.79 -15.08
N GLU A 223 26.79 18.65 -15.75
CA GLU A 223 25.56 18.28 -16.44
C GLU A 223 24.39 18.28 -15.45
N SER A 224 23.79 19.45 -15.28
CA SER A 224 22.59 19.63 -14.48
C SER A 224 21.43 19.09 -15.29
N GLU A 225 20.80 18.03 -14.81
CA GLU A 225 19.46 17.65 -15.26
C GLU A 225 18.60 18.92 -15.26
N GLU A 226 18.13 19.35 -16.43
CA GLU A 226 17.31 20.54 -16.62
C GLU A 226 16.07 20.40 -15.71
N ARG A 227 16.10 21.11 -14.57
CA ARG A 227 14.99 21.11 -13.63
C ARG A 227 13.80 21.76 -14.35
N PRO A 228 12.60 21.15 -14.34
CA PRO A 228 11.44 21.72 -15.00
C PRO A 228 11.19 23.13 -14.47
N VAL A 229 11.16 24.10 -15.38
CA VAL A 229 10.93 25.51 -15.07
C VAL A 229 9.53 25.65 -14.47
N GLY A 230 9.44 26.02 -13.18
CA GLY A 230 8.18 26.35 -12.51
C GLY A 230 7.73 25.44 -11.34
N LEU A 231 8.46 24.37 -11.01
CA LEU A 231 8.22 23.55 -9.81
C LEU A 231 9.54 23.36 -9.08
N SER A 232 9.65 23.96 -7.91
CA SER A 232 10.97 24.20 -7.36
C SER A 232 10.98 24.05 -5.85
N CYS A 233 10.68 22.85 -5.38
CA CYS A 233 11.16 22.44 -4.08
C CYS A 233 11.49 20.96 -4.12
N LEU A 234 12.66 20.60 -3.62
CA LEU A 234 13.09 19.22 -3.44
C LEU A 234 12.81 18.82 -1.99
N VAL A 235 11.98 17.80 -1.79
CA VAL A 235 11.76 17.15 -0.50
C VAL A 235 12.54 15.84 -0.47
N ARG A 236 13.49 15.68 0.45
CA ARG A 236 14.27 14.45 0.65
C ARG A 236 13.78 13.72 1.91
N ILE A 237 13.27 12.50 1.74
CA ILE A 237 12.80 11.66 2.85
C ILE A 237 13.91 10.72 3.33
N ASP A 238 14.71 10.17 2.41
CA ASP A 238 15.93 9.43 2.70
C ASP A 238 16.97 9.61 1.56
N SER A 239 17.99 8.74 1.48
CA SER A 239 19.02 8.78 0.44
C SER A 239 18.51 8.65 -1.01
N TRP A 240 17.40 7.95 -1.25
CA TRP A 240 16.88 7.65 -2.59
C TRP A 240 15.43 8.10 -2.82
N ILE A 241 14.67 8.37 -1.75
CA ILE A 241 13.30 8.88 -1.80
C ILE A 241 13.33 10.41 -1.82
N GLN A 242 12.98 10.96 -2.97
CA GLN A 242 12.99 12.40 -3.22
C GLN A 242 11.75 12.79 -4.03
N PHE A 243 11.19 13.96 -3.73
CA PHE A 243 10.02 14.51 -4.41
C PHE A 243 10.32 15.92 -4.90
N LEU A 244 9.86 16.23 -6.11
CA LEU A 244 9.88 17.57 -6.67
C LEU A 244 8.43 18.07 -6.74
N GLY A 245 8.20 19.29 -6.32
CA GLY A 245 6.85 19.85 -6.35
C GLY A 245 6.76 21.30 -5.91
N ASP A 246 5.53 21.76 -5.71
CA ASP A 246 5.20 23.09 -5.22
C ASP A 246 5.69 23.29 -3.77
N PRO A 247 6.39 24.40 -3.45
CA PRO A 247 6.90 24.65 -2.10
C PRO A 247 5.80 24.71 -1.03
N GLN A 248 4.65 25.31 -1.33
CA GLN A 248 3.56 25.43 -0.37
C GLN A 248 2.95 24.06 -0.05
N ALA A 249 2.68 23.24 -1.07
CA ALA A 249 2.22 21.88 -0.91
C ALA A 249 3.22 21.02 -0.14
N ALA A 250 4.52 21.13 -0.46
CA ALA A 250 5.59 20.43 0.25
C ALA A 250 5.63 20.82 1.74
N HIS A 251 5.52 22.12 2.05
CA HIS A 251 5.50 22.61 3.42
C HIS A 251 4.29 22.06 4.20
N LEU A 252 3.09 22.11 3.62
CA LEU A 252 1.87 21.57 4.23
C LEU A 252 1.98 20.05 4.46
N ALA A 253 2.51 19.30 3.50
CA ALA A 253 2.72 17.87 3.62
C ALA A 253 3.72 17.53 4.75
N LEU A 254 4.82 18.26 4.87
CA LEU A 254 5.78 18.10 5.96
C LEU A 254 5.18 18.47 7.33
N GLN A 255 4.38 19.54 7.41
CA GLN A 255 3.66 19.88 8.63
C GLN A 255 2.69 18.76 9.04
N LEU A 256 1.94 18.21 8.08
CA LEU A 256 1.02 17.09 8.34
C LEU A 256 1.78 15.86 8.81
N ARG A 257 2.90 15.51 8.16
CA ARG A 257 3.80 14.43 8.57
C ARG A 257 4.28 14.62 10.02
N HIS A 258 4.75 15.82 10.39
CA HIS A 258 5.18 16.12 11.75
C HIS A 258 4.05 15.94 12.78
N LYS A 259 2.85 16.44 12.47
CA LYS A 259 1.68 16.29 13.36
C LYS A 259 1.29 14.81 13.52
N LEU A 260 1.28 14.05 12.42
CA LEU A 260 1.00 12.61 12.41
C LEU A 260 2.01 11.84 13.27
N HIS A 261 3.30 12.06 13.07
CA HIS A 261 4.36 11.40 13.81
C HIS A 261 4.34 11.76 15.30
N ALA A 262 4.04 13.03 15.63
CA ALA A 262 3.87 13.43 17.02
C ALA A 262 2.65 12.74 17.67
N LEU A 263 1.54 12.58 16.93
CA LEU A 263 0.38 11.82 17.37
C LEU A 263 0.75 10.36 17.63
N VAL A 264 1.47 9.70 16.71
CA VAL A 264 1.91 8.31 16.87
C VAL A 264 2.76 8.15 18.13
N LEU A 265 3.72 9.04 18.41
CA LEU A 265 4.51 9.00 19.65
C LEU A 265 3.65 9.15 20.90
N ARG A 266 2.70 10.09 20.90
CA ARG A 266 1.77 10.28 22.03
C ARG A 266 0.96 9.01 22.27
N ARG A 267 0.48 8.36 21.20
CA ARG A 267 -0.29 7.12 21.26
C ARG A 267 0.55 5.93 21.72
N LEU A 268 1.81 5.82 21.29
CA LEU A 268 2.72 4.79 21.78
C LEU A 268 3.03 4.96 23.28
N ARG A 269 3.13 6.21 23.76
CA ARG A 269 3.40 6.51 25.17
C ARG A 269 2.20 6.27 26.08
N ALA A 270 0.98 6.54 25.59
CA ALA A 270 -0.26 6.41 26.35
C ALA A 270 -1.39 5.81 25.49
N PRO A 271 -1.33 4.50 25.20
CA PRO A 271 -2.24 3.85 24.25
C PRO A 271 -3.70 3.79 24.71
N ASN A 272 -3.98 3.90 26.00
CA ASN A 272 -5.34 3.92 26.54
C ASN A 272 -5.99 5.32 26.57
N LYS A 273 -5.20 6.40 26.36
CA LYS A 273 -5.67 7.79 26.41
C LYS A 273 -6.46 8.12 25.13
N PRO A 274 -7.68 8.68 25.22
CA PRO A 274 -8.42 9.09 24.02
C PRO A 274 -7.64 10.12 23.22
N LEU A 275 -7.87 10.14 21.91
CA LEU A 275 -7.35 11.16 21.02
C LEU A 275 -7.93 12.53 21.42
N THR A 276 -7.14 13.59 21.27
CA THR A 276 -7.66 14.96 21.38
C THR A 276 -8.38 15.35 20.08
N GLN A 277 -9.21 16.40 20.10
CA GLN A 277 -9.85 16.89 18.87
C GLN A 277 -8.82 17.21 17.77
N ALA A 278 -7.68 17.83 18.15
CA ALA A 278 -6.59 18.12 17.22
C ALA A 278 -5.97 16.84 16.63
N ASP A 279 -5.88 15.76 17.41
CA ASP A 279 -5.39 14.47 16.91
C ASP A 279 -6.38 13.85 15.91
N GLU A 280 -7.69 13.91 16.22
CA GLU A 280 -8.73 13.45 15.30
C GLU A 280 -8.75 14.25 14.00
N ASP A 281 -8.54 15.56 14.08
CA ASP A 281 -8.46 16.44 12.91
C ASP A 281 -7.26 16.09 12.02
N VAL A 282 -6.10 15.73 12.62
CA VAL A 282 -4.92 15.27 11.86
C VAL A 282 -5.24 13.99 11.08
N VAL A 283 -5.89 13.00 11.71
CA VAL A 283 -6.29 11.75 11.04
C VAL A 283 -7.31 12.03 9.94
N ARG A 284 -8.26 12.93 10.17
CA ARG A 284 -9.28 13.33 9.18
C ARG A 284 -8.64 14.01 7.96
N VAL A 285 -7.75 14.98 8.19
CA VAL A 285 -7.03 15.69 7.13
C VAL A 285 -6.15 14.74 6.34
N MET A 286 -5.47 13.81 7.00
CA MET A 286 -4.69 12.76 6.32
C MET A 286 -5.58 11.91 5.41
N GLY A 287 -6.72 11.42 5.91
CA GLY A 287 -7.65 10.62 5.10
C GLY A 287 -8.22 11.37 3.90
N ALA A 288 -8.51 12.67 4.06
CA ALA A 288 -8.98 13.53 2.98
C ALA A 288 -7.89 13.81 1.95
N ALA A 289 -6.68 14.19 2.39
CA ALA A 289 -5.57 14.54 1.50
C ALA A 289 -5.10 13.33 0.68
N LEU A 290 -4.94 12.16 1.31
CA LEU A 290 -4.58 10.92 0.61
C LEU A 290 -5.68 10.50 -0.38
N GLY A 291 -6.95 10.58 0.03
CA GLY A 291 -8.08 10.25 -0.86
C GLY A 291 -8.16 11.18 -2.07
N GLN A 292 -7.94 12.47 -1.89
CA GLN A 292 -7.94 13.46 -2.97
C GLN A 292 -6.76 13.27 -3.93
N GLU A 293 -5.56 13.00 -3.42
CA GLU A 293 -4.40 12.73 -4.28
C GLU A 293 -4.63 11.48 -5.14
N GLU A 294 -5.14 10.40 -4.54
CA GLU A 294 -5.44 9.17 -5.28
C GLU A 294 -6.51 9.37 -6.36
N GLN A 295 -7.53 10.18 -6.06
CA GLN A 295 -8.53 10.57 -7.07
C GLN A 295 -7.89 11.36 -8.22
N SER A 296 -6.95 12.27 -7.93
CA SER A 296 -6.24 13.04 -8.96
C SER A 296 -5.34 12.16 -9.84
N LEU A 297 -4.81 11.07 -9.29
CA LEU A 297 -4.04 10.04 -10.00
C LEU A 297 -4.94 9.02 -10.74
N ASN A 298 -6.26 9.20 -10.74
CA ASN A 298 -7.24 8.25 -11.28
C ASN A 298 -7.19 6.86 -10.63
N MET A 299 -6.71 6.76 -9.40
CA MET A 299 -6.69 5.51 -8.66
C MET A 299 -8.09 5.17 -8.13
N ILE A 300 -8.44 3.89 -8.18
CA ILE A 300 -9.77 3.41 -7.80
C ILE A 300 -9.87 3.28 -6.28
N GLN A 301 -10.93 3.87 -5.71
CA GLN A 301 -11.42 3.58 -4.36
C GLN A 301 -12.40 2.40 -4.42
N PRO A 302 -11.98 1.17 -4.06
CA PRO A 302 -12.86 0.01 -4.08
C PRO A 302 -13.92 0.09 -2.97
N ALA A 303 -15.10 -0.47 -3.24
CA ALA A 303 -16.16 -0.58 -2.23
C ALA A 303 -15.90 -1.73 -1.24
N GLY A 304 -16.33 -1.57 0.01
CA GLY A 304 -16.33 -2.64 1.00
C GLY A 304 -14.94 -3.12 1.37
N VAL A 305 -13.99 -2.20 1.53
CA VAL A 305 -12.68 -2.50 2.13
C VAL A 305 -12.88 -2.75 3.62
N GLY A 306 -13.68 -1.91 4.27
CA GLY A 306 -13.93 -1.93 5.71
C GLY A 306 -15.02 -2.89 6.16
N GLN A 307 -15.33 -3.94 5.38
CA GLN A 307 -16.37 -4.89 5.76
C GLN A 307 -16.08 -5.51 7.13
N ARG A 308 -17.07 -5.42 8.02
CA ARG A 308 -16.94 -6.00 9.36
C ARG A 308 -16.78 -7.52 9.26
N PRO A 309 -15.79 -8.10 9.97
CA PRO A 309 -15.67 -9.55 10.05
C PRO A 309 -16.97 -10.17 10.55
N ARG A 310 -17.39 -11.26 9.92
CA ARG A 310 -18.53 -12.06 10.36
C ARG A 310 -18.02 -13.15 11.30
N PRO A 311 -18.78 -13.55 12.34
CA PRO A 311 -18.45 -14.73 13.13
C PRO A 311 -18.35 -15.95 12.21
N LEU A 312 -17.27 -16.72 12.33
CA LEU A 312 -17.20 -18.04 11.71
C LEU A 312 -18.14 -18.97 12.49
N TYR A 313 -19.03 -19.66 11.77
CA TYR A 313 -19.98 -20.63 12.34
C TYR A 313 -20.91 -20.03 13.41
N PRO A 314 -21.90 -19.21 13.02
CA PRO A 314 -22.85 -18.60 13.97
C PRO A 314 -23.69 -19.61 14.80
N HIS A 315 -23.60 -20.91 14.51
CA HIS A 315 -24.39 -21.97 15.16
C HIS A 315 -23.58 -23.03 15.92
N SER A 316 -22.26 -22.89 16.10
CA SER A 316 -21.48 -23.84 16.93
C SER A 316 -21.44 -23.45 18.42
N HIS A 317 -22.59 -23.67 19.08
CA HIS A 317 -22.89 -24.00 20.50
C HIS A 317 -22.73 -22.94 21.62
N PRO A 318 -23.62 -23.02 22.66
CA PRO A 318 -23.49 -24.02 23.72
C PRO A 318 -24.75 -24.91 23.90
N HIS A 319 -24.61 -26.20 23.66
CA HIS A 319 -25.43 -27.23 24.31
C HIS A 319 -24.49 -28.26 24.93
N GLY A 320 -24.65 -28.50 26.23
CA GLY A 320 -23.94 -29.51 27.02
C GLY A 320 -23.05 -28.92 28.09
#